data_AF-A0A1J5L3A0-F1
#
_entry.id   AF-A0A1J5L3A0-F1
#
_cell.length_a   1.000
_cell.length_b   1.000
_cell.length_c   1.000
_cell.angle_alpha   90.00
_cell.angle_beta   90.00
_cell.angle_gamma   90.00
#
_symmetry.space_group_name_H-M   'P 1'
#
loop_
_entity.id
_entity.type
_entity.pdbx_description
1 polymer ?
#
loop_
_entity_poly.entity_id
_entity_poly.type
_entity_poly.pdbx_seq_one_letter_code
_entity_poly.pdbx_strand_id
1 'polypeptide(L)'
;MEYKLPDGSAKAFLAETLDCFEAGASRATIVMAWILTVNHLFDYILKHKLNEFNAVLAKNTDRRVKVAAITQRDDFSDIPEGKFIELCRSASIISNDVRKILDQKLGTRNTSAHPSGVKITRSKVIDFVEDLIENVVLKYTL
;
A
#
# COMPACT_ATOMS: atom_id res chain seq x y z
N MET A 1 -6.34 -12.06 12.40
CA MET A 1 -6.15 -10.80 11.65
C MET A 1 -7.36 -10.51 10.77
N GLU A 2 -7.93 -11.50 10.08
CA GLU A 2 -9.09 -11.31 9.18
C GLU A 2 -10.35 -10.72 9.82
N TYR A 3 -10.69 -11.11 11.05
CA TYR A 3 -11.89 -10.62 11.74
C TYR A 3 -11.85 -9.12 12.11
N LYS A 4 -10.69 -8.47 11.95
CA LYS A 4 -10.53 -7.03 12.22
C LYS A 4 -10.84 -6.16 11.00
N LEU A 5 -11.06 -6.74 9.82
CA LEU A 5 -11.35 -5.99 8.60
C LEU A 5 -12.84 -6.04 8.24
N PRO A 6 -13.44 -4.92 7.84
CA PRO A 6 -14.78 -4.91 7.28
C PRO A 6 -14.83 -5.72 5.97
N ASP A 7 -16.01 -6.21 5.61
CA ASP A 7 -16.20 -6.92 4.35
C ASP A 7 -15.89 -6.01 3.14
N GLY A 8 -15.20 -6.55 2.13
CA GLY A 8 -14.76 -5.80 0.95
C GLY A 8 -13.49 -6.36 0.30
N SER A 9 -12.93 -5.63 -0.67
CA SER A 9 -11.72 -6.01 -1.39
C SER A 9 -10.51 -6.23 -0.48
N ALA A 10 -10.38 -5.45 0.60
CA ALA A 10 -9.31 -5.63 1.60
C ALA A 10 -9.34 -7.02 2.25
N LYS A 11 -10.52 -7.57 2.55
CA LYS A 11 -10.64 -8.91 3.13
C LYS A 11 -10.24 -9.99 2.11
N ALA A 12 -10.63 -9.83 0.84
CA ALA A 12 -10.23 -10.74 -0.23
C ALA A 12 -8.70 -10.74 -0.45
N PHE A 13 -8.07 -9.57 -0.51
CA PHE A 13 -6.62 -9.48 -0.66
C PHE A 13 -5.85 -10.01 0.57
N LEU A 14 -6.41 -9.88 1.77
CA LEU A 14 -5.84 -10.53 2.95
C LEU A 14 -5.91 -12.06 2.84
N ALA A 15 -7.05 -12.61 2.44
CA ALA A 15 -7.19 -14.06 2.23
C ALA A 15 -6.17 -14.58 1.21
N GLU A 16 -6.04 -13.93 0.04
CA GLU A 16 -5.04 -14.29 -0.98
C GLU A 16 -3.59 -14.15 -0.46
N THR A 17 -3.33 -13.16 0.40
CA THR A 17 -2.03 -13.00 1.06
C THR A 17 -1.71 -14.20 1.95
N LEU A 18 -2.69 -14.68 2.73
CA LEU A 18 -2.56 -15.83 3.61
C LEU A 18 -2.41 -17.13 2.81
N ASP A 19 -3.21 -17.33 1.76
CA ASP A 19 -3.09 -18.49 0.86
C ASP A 19 -1.67 -18.59 0.28
N CYS A 20 -1.11 -17.47 -0.19
CA CYS A 20 0.27 -17.43 -0.69
C CYS A 20 1.29 -17.79 0.42
N PHE A 21 1.07 -17.30 1.64
CA PHE A 21 1.96 -17.56 2.76
C PHE A 21 1.96 -19.03 3.16
N GLU A 22 0.78 -19.64 3.24
CA GLU A 22 0.60 -21.05 3.59
C GLU A 22 1.18 -21.99 2.54
N ALA A 23 1.07 -21.64 1.26
CA ALA A 23 1.71 -22.35 0.14
C ALA A 23 3.24 -22.18 0.10
N GLY A 24 3.84 -21.36 0.97
CA GLY A 24 5.28 -21.07 0.96
C GLY A 24 5.71 -20.15 -0.19
N ALA A 25 4.78 -19.51 -0.89
CA ALA A 25 5.02 -18.65 -2.04
C ALA A 25 5.48 -17.23 -1.62
N SER A 26 6.68 -17.15 -1.01
CA SER A 26 7.19 -15.95 -0.33
C SER A 26 7.14 -14.65 -1.15
N ARG A 27 7.49 -14.69 -2.44
CA ARG A 27 7.42 -13.52 -3.32
C ARG A 27 5.98 -13.08 -3.59
N ALA A 28 5.08 -14.04 -3.78
CA ALA A 28 3.66 -13.78 -3.99
C ALA A 28 3.03 -13.17 -2.73
N THR A 29 3.34 -13.70 -1.54
CA THR A 29 2.87 -13.13 -0.26
C THR A 29 3.25 -11.65 -0.13
N ILE A 30 4.49 -11.28 -0.46
CA ILE A 30 4.94 -9.87 -0.42
C ILE A 30 4.13 -9.00 -1.39
N VAL A 31 3.90 -9.48 -2.62
CA VAL A 31 3.13 -8.75 -3.63
C VAL A 31 1.68 -8.59 -3.18
N MET A 32 1.04 -9.65 -2.67
CA MET A 32 -0.35 -9.61 -2.21
C MET A 32 -0.53 -8.70 -0.99
N ALA A 33 0.37 -8.77 -0.01
CA ALA A 33 0.33 -7.88 1.16
C ALA A 33 0.48 -6.41 0.77
N TRP A 34 1.30 -6.12 -0.25
CA TRP A 34 1.43 -4.78 -0.79
C TRP A 34 0.15 -4.30 -1.50
N ILE A 35 -0.48 -5.17 -2.31
CA ILE A 35 -1.77 -4.88 -2.97
C ILE A 35 -2.84 -4.55 -1.92
N LEU A 36 -2.96 -5.37 -0.87
CA LEU A 36 -3.85 -5.11 0.26
C LEU A 36 -3.62 -3.71 0.85
N THR A 37 -2.37 -3.39 1.15
CA THR A 37 -1.97 -2.12 1.78
C THR A 37 -2.35 -0.92 0.92
N VAL A 38 -2.03 -0.96 -0.36
CA VAL A 38 -2.30 0.16 -1.29
C VAL A 38 -3.81 0.30 -1.53
N ASN A 39 -4.52 -0.81 -1.72
CA ASN A 39 -5.99 -0.80 -1.80
C ASN A 39 -6.60 -0.13 -0.57
N HIS A 40 -6.16 -0.53 0.62
CA HIS A 40 -6.66 0.00 1.88
C HIS A 40 -6.44 1.51 2.00
N LEU A 41 -5.27 2.00 1.60
CA LEU A 41 -5.00 3.44 1.58
C LEU A 41 -5.85 4.19 0.57
N PHE A 42 -6.12 3.62 -0.61
CA PHE A 42 -7.04 4.24 -1.58
C PHE A 42 -8.44 4.38 -0.98
N ASP A 43 -8.96 3.30 -0.39
CA ASP A 43 -10.28 3.29 0.23
C ASP A 43 -10.35 4.29 1.40
N TYR A 44 -9.30 4.38 2.21
CA TYR A 44 -9.20 5.33 3.31
C TYR A 44 -9.19 6.78 2.83
N ILE A 45 -8.44 7.07 1.76
CA ILE A 45 -8.39 8.42 1.17
C ILE A 45 -9.75 8.80 0.59
N LEU A 46 -10.36 7.93 -0.21
CA LEU A 46 -11.66 8.19 -0.82
C LEU A 46 -12.74 8.46 0.24
N LYS A 47 -12.71 7.71 1.34
CA LYS A 47 -13.70 7.82 2.41
C LYS A 47 -13.47 9.02 3.34
N HIS A 48 -12.23 9.33 3.68
CA HIS A 48 -11.91 10.24 4.80
C HIS A 48 -11.02 11.43 4.46
N LYS A 49 -10.23 11.37 3.38
CA LYS A 49 -9.12 12.31 3.14
C LYS A 49 -9.03 12.83 1.71
N LEU A 50 -10.10 12.68 0.93
CA LEU A 50 -10.09 12.99 -0.51
C LEU A 50 -9.75 14.46 -0.77
N ASN A 51 -10.32 15.37 0.02
CA ASN A 51 -10.10 16.80 -0.13
C ASN A 51 -8.65 17.18 0.20
N GLU A 52 -8.10 16.66 1.30
CA GLU A 52 -6.72 16.91 1.71
C GLU A 52 -5.72 16.34 0.69
N PHE A 53 -5.97 15.14 0.17
CA PHE A 53 -5.14 14.51 -0.86
C PHE A 53 -5.17 15.34 -2.15
N ASN A 54 -6.35 15.69 -2.65
CA ASN A 54 -6.51 16.46 -3.88
C ASN A 54 -5.91 17.86 -3.79
N ALA A 55 -5.97 18.51 -2.61
CA ALA A 55 -5.36 19.82 -2.40
C ALA A 55 -3.81 19.80 -2.56
N VAL A 56 -3.17 18.68 -2.22
CA VAL A 56 -1.73 18.48 -2.42
C VAL A 56 -1.43 18.01 -3.84
N LEU A 57 -2.23 17.09 -4.38
CA LEU A 57 -2.09 16.58 -5.75
C LEU A 57 -2.16 17.71 -6.78
N ALA A 58 -3.07 18.66 -6.63
CA ALA A 58 -3.21 19.81 -7.52
C ALA A 58 -1.96 20.71 -7.58
N LYS A 59 -1.09 20.64 -6.58
CA LYS A 59 0.19 21.39 -6.51
C LYS A 59 1.38 20.56 -6.99
N ASN A 60 1.16 19.31 -7.39
CA ASN A 60 2.24 18.44 -7.82
C ASN A 60 2.84 18.88 -9.16
N THR A 61 4.16 18.91 -9.23
CA THR A 61 4.92 19.27 -10.44
C THR A 61 5.60 18.07 -11.11
N ASP A 62 5.52 16.88 -10.50
CA ASP A 62 6.09 15.65 -11.08
C ASP A 62 5.28 15.22 -12.30
N ARG A 63 5.88 15.33 -13.49
CA ARG A 63 5.28 15.02 -14.79
C ARG A 63 4.91 13.54 -14.98
N ARG A 64 5.40 12.65 -14.10
CA ARG A 64 5.02 11.22 -14.13
C ARG A 64 3.62 10.99 -13.58
N VAL A 65 3.09 11.94 -12.81
CA VAL A 65 1.71 11.92 -12.33
C VAL A 65 0.81 12.49 -13.43
N LYS A 66 -0.11 11.66 -13.94
CA LYS A 66 -0.94 12.01 -15.11
C LYS A 66 -2.36 12.44 -14.76
N VAL A 67 -2.64 12.60 -13.48
CA VAL A 67 -3.95 12.98 -12.94
C VAL A 67 -3.84 14.25 -12.12
N ALA A 68 -4.83 15.15 -12.27
CA ALA A 68 -4.88 16.43 -11.56
C ALA A 68 -5.69 16.38 -10.25
N ALA A 69 -6.68 15.48 -10.18
CA ALA A 69 -7.49 15.23 -9.00
C ALA A 69 -8.03 13.79 -9.05
N ILE A 70 -8.14 13.15 -7.89
CA ILE A 70 -8.81 11.87 -7.73
C ILE A 70 -10.32 12.13 -7.69
N THR A 71 -11.04 11.53 -8.63
CA THR A 71 -12.51 11.57 -8.77
C THR A 71 -13.14 10.19 -8.64
N GLN A 72 -12.37 9.15 -8.98
CA GLN A 72 -12.71 7.75 -8.86
C GLN A 72 -11.48 6.95 -8.46
N ARG A 73 -11.69 5.69 -8.04
CA ARG A 73 -10.62 4.84 -7.51
C ARG A 73 -9.50 4.57 -8.52
N ASP A 74 -9.84 4.39 -9.79
CA ASP A 74 -8.85 4.03 -10.82
C ASP A 74 -7.89 5.17 -11.15
N ASP A 75 -8.24 6.41 -10.80
CA ASP A 75 -7.39 7.59 -10.96
C ASP A 75 -6.07 7.47 -10.17
N PHE A 76 -6.04 6.69 -9.09
CA PHE A 76 -4.79 6.45 -8.36
C PHE A 76 -3.74 5.69 -9.19
N SER A 77 -4.16 4.91 -10.20
CA SER A 77 -3.23 4.18 -11.07
C SER A 77 -2.37 5.09 -11.94
N ASP A 78 -2.75 6.37 -12.09
CA ASP A 78 -1.97 7.39 -12.80
C ASP A 78 -0.90 8.06 -11.91
N ILE A 79 -0.71 7.57 -10.68
CA ILE A 79 0.29 8.05 -9.72
C ILE A 79 1.32 6.94 -9.46
N PRO A 80 2.62 7.16 -9.75
CA PRO A 80 3.66 6.21 -9.34
C PRO A 80 3.64 6.01 -7.82
N GLU A 81 3.75 4.77 -7.33
CA GLU A 81 3.52 4.46 -5.91
C GLU A 81 4.44 5.19 -4.94
N GLY A 82 5.72 5.35 -5.28
CA GLY A 82 6.64 6.16 -4.47
C GLY A 82 6.17 7.61 -4.37
N LYS A 83 5.60 8.15 -5.45
CA LYS A 83 5.02 9.48 -5.44
C LYS A 83 3.70 9.54 -4.68
N PHE A 84 2.88 8.50 -4.76
CA PHE A 84 1.66 8.36 -3.95
C PHE A 84 1.98 8.42 -2.45
N ILE A 85 2.99 7.70 -1.98
CA ILE A 85 3.43 7.71 -0.57
C ILE A 85 3.85 9.13 -0.13
N GLU A 86 4.62 9.83 -0.96
CA GLU A 86 5.00 11.23 -0.70
C GLU A 86 3.79 12.17 -0.64
N LEU A 87 2.84 12.04 -1.56
CA LEU A 87 1.61 12.83 -1.55
C LEU A 87 0.79 12.59 -0.29
N CYS A 88 0.64 11.33 0.15
CA CYS A 88 -0.01 10.99 1.41
C CYS A 88 0.68 11.67 2.61
N ARG A 89 2.01 11.69 2.63
CA ARG A 89 2.76 12.37 3.69
C ARG A 89 2.56 13.88 3.64
N SER A 90 2.65 14.50 2.46
CA SER A 90 2.47 15.94 2.27
C SER A 90 1.06 16.39 2.63
N ALA A 91 0.05 15.55 2.39
CA ALA A 91 -1.34 15.79 2.81
C ALA A 91 -1.57 15.51 4.31
N SER A 92 -0.53 15.10 5.05
CA SER A 92 -0.60 14.72 6.47
C SER A 92 -1.60 13.60 6.76
N ILE A 93 -1.85 12.74 5.76
CA ILE A 93 -2.69 11.53 5.88
C ILE A 93 -1.93 10.44 6.62
N ILE A 94 -0.63 10.34 6.36
CA ILE A 94 0.29 9.43 7.05
C ILE A 94 1.41 10.20 7.76
N SER A 95 1.93 9.61 8.85
CA SER A 95 3.09 10.17 9.55
C SER A 95 4.39 9.97 8.74
N ASN A 96 5.44 10.69 9.12
CA ASN A 96 6.76 10.51 8.49
C ASN A 96 7.34 9.10 8.71
N ASP A 97 7.03 8.48 9.84
CA ASP A 97 7.53 7.13 10.13
C ASP A 97 6.77 6.08 9.31
N VAL A 98 5.46 6.24 9.12
CA VAL A 98 4.70 5.37 8.20
C VAL A 98 5.17 5.56 6.75
N ARG A 99 5.49 6.79 6.33
CA ARG A 99 6.11 7.04 5.01
C ARG A 99 7.41 6.24 4.85
N LYS A 100 8.32 6.27 5.85
CA LYS A 100 9.58 5.49 5.82
C LYS A 100 9.33 3.99 5.74
N ILE A 101 8.36 3.47 6.50
CA ILE A 101 7.97 2.05 6.43
C ILE A 101 7.50 1.71 5.01
N LEU A 102 6.57 2.49 4.45
CA LEU A 102 6.04 2.26 3.11
C LEU A 102 7.13 2.33 2.03
N ASP A 103 8.06 3.28 2.10
CA ASP A 103 9.18 3.38 1.16
C ASP A 103 10.09 2.13 1.20
N GLN A 104 10.43 1.67 2.41
CA GLN A 104 11.24 0.46 2.58
C GLN A 104 10.52 -0.78 2.02
N LYS A 105 9.23 -0.90 2.31
CA LYS A 105 8.42 -2.05 1.88
C LYS A 105 8.17 -1.99 0.36
N LEU A 106 7.99 -0.82 -0.24
CA LEU A 106 7.93 -0.66 -1.70
C LEU A 106 9.21 -1.20 -2.37
N GLY A 107 10.39 -0.89 -1.84
CA GLY A 107 11.66 -1.44 -2.37
C GLY A 107 11.73 -2.97 -2.25
N THR A 108 11.25 -3.52 -1.14
CA THR A 108 11.17 -4.98 -0.93
C THR A 108 10.18 -5.64 -1.87
N ARG A 109 9.02 -5.02 -2.11
CA ARG A 109 8.05 -5.50 -3.09
C ARG A 109 8.62 -5.46 -4.49
N ASN A 110 9.25 -4.37 -4.90
CA ASN A 110 9.85 -4.24 -6.22
C ASN A 110 10.91 -5.34 -6.46
N THR A 111 11.76 -5.59 -5.48
CA THR A 111 12.72 -6.72 -5.54
C THR A 111 12.03 -8.07 -5.72
N SER A 112 10.89 -8.27 -5.06
CA SER A 112 10.12 -9.52 -5.06
C SER A 112 9.31 -9.73 -6.34
N ALA A 113 8.89 -8.64 -6.99
CA ALA A 113 8.13 -8.64 -8.25
C ALA A 113 9.01 -8.77 -9.51
N HIS A 114 10.32 -8.55 -9.39
CA HIS A 114 11.27 -8.73 -10.51
C HIS A 114 12.07 -10.04 -10.41
N PRO A 115 12.45 -10.65 -11.55
CA PRO A 115 13.31 -11.82 -11.57
C PRO A 115 14.73 -11.46 -11.11
N SER A 116 14.96 -11.54 -9.80
CA SER A 116 16.22 -11.20 -9.15
C SER A 116 16.78 -12.43 -8.42
N GLY A 117 18.12 -12.50 -8.30
CA GLY A 117 18.78 -13.54 -7.51
C GLY A 117 18.59 -13.42 -5.99
N VAL A 118 17.79 -12.45 -5.53
CA VAL A 118 17.56 -12.22 -4.10
C VAL A 118 16.69 -13.34 -3.53
N LYS A 119 17.22 -14.02 -2.52
CA LYS A 119 16.49 -15.00 -1.72
C LYS A 119 15.60 -14.28 -0.71
N ILE A 120 14.30 -14.54 -0.76
CA ILE A 120 13.32 -14.04 0.22
C ILE A 120 13.13 -15.11 1.28
N THR A 121 13.52 -14.81 2.52
CA THR A 121 13.35 -15.72 3.66
C THR A 121 11.96 -15.59 4.25
N ARG A 122 11.48 -16.64 4.92
CA ARG A 122 10.20 -16.61 5.64
C ARG A 122 10.14 -15.49 6.69
N SER A 123 11.23 -15.25 7.41
CA SER A 123 11.32 -14.15 8.38
C SER A 123 11.11 -12.78 7.74
N LYS A 124 11.65 -12.56 6.54
CA LYS A 124 11.45 -11.32 5.79
C LYS A 124 10.00 -11.15 5.34
N VAL A 125 9.32 -12.25 4.99
CA VAL A 125 7.89 -12.20 4.64
C VAL A 125 7.05 -11.85 5.87
N ILE A 126 7.32 -12.46 7.02
CA ILE A 126 6.61 -12.16 8.28
C ILE A 126 6.78 -10.69 8.66
N ASP A 127 8.02 -10.19 8.71
CA ASP A 127 8.34 -8.77 8.94
C ASP A 127 7.63 -7.85 7.95
N PHE A 128 7.55 -8.25 6.67
CA PHE A 128 6.87 -7.46 5.65
C PHE A 128 5.37 -7.35 5.92
N VAL A 129 4.71 -8.48 6.18
CA VAL A 129 3.26 -8.55 6.39
C VAL A 129 2.88 -7.86 7.70
N GLU A 130 3.55 -8.16 8.79
CA GLU A 130 3.24 -7.59 10.11
C GLU A 130 3.35 -6.06 10.12
N ASP A 131 4.43 -5.51 9.55
CA ASP A 131 4.59 -4.05 9.51
C ASP A 131 3.46 -3.36 8.74
N LEU A 132 3.06 -3.91 7.60
CA LEU A 132 2.00 -3.32 6.78
C LEU A 132 0.63 -3.46 7.43
N ILE A 133 0.35 -4.61 8.05
CA ILE A 133 -0.91 -4.84 8.74
C ILE A 133 -1.03 -3.92 9.96
N GLU A 134 -0.04 -3.90 10.84
CA GLU A 134 -0.12 -3.14 12.10
C GLU A 134 0.01 -1.63 11.86
N ASN A 135 0.93 -1.19 11.01
CA ASN A 135 1.24 0.24 10.85
C ASN A 135 0.43 0.94 9.76
N VAL A 136 -0.32 0.21 8.95
CA VAL A 136 -1.14 0.79 7.88
C VAL A 136 -2.57 0.29 7.97
N VAL A 137 -2.80 -0.99 7.75
CA VAL A 137 -4.16 -1.54 7.58
C VAL A 137 -5.00 -1.39 8.86
N LEU A 138 -4.46 -1.78 10.02
CA LEU A 138 -5.16 -1.63 11.30
C LEU A 138 -5.10 -0.20 11.84
N LYS A 139 -4.13 0.60 11.40
CA LYS A 139 -3.92 1.98 11.87
C LYS A 139 -4.89 2.98 11.23
N TYR A 140 -5.18 2.84 9.94
CA TYR A 140 -6.04 3.77 9.20
C TYR A 140 -7.41 3.14 8.96
N THR A 141 -8.27 3.13 9.98
CA THR A 141 -9.56 2.42 9.92
C THR A 141 -10.53 3.04 8.92
N LEU A 142 -11.19 2.21 8.12
CA LEU A 142 -12.24 2.60 7.17
C LEU A 142 -13.54 2.95 7.90
#